data_AF-A0A918U595-F1
#
_entry.id   AF-A0A918U595-F1
#
_cell.length_a   1.000
_cell.length_b   1.000
_cell.length_c   1.000
_cell.angle_alpha   90.00
_cell.angle_beta   90.00
_cell.angle_gamma   90.00
#
_symmetry.space_group_name_H-M   'P 1'
#
loop_
_entity.id
_entity.type
_entity.pdbx_description
1 polymer ?
#
loop_
_entity_poly.entity_id
_entity_poly.type
_entity_poly.pdbx_seq_one_letter_code
_entity_poly.pdbx_strand_id
1 'polypeptide(L)'
;MNDFAHFGAEPGDDLRHFDVPRRAEPGEWPMLEAALAVVNRDLSATLPGRDALVLVVAPPGRPLPSGAIDTPQVYVAMSDGRWHGDQVNAVDPEDGDPPEPDDAGTALTLVADAAQSTVMELLSQVWPVCPEHRIGTHPRPAGTTADWLPGDTSTDGPPVWWCRGSLDGPGHDVCTVGELAATLPGKQRRALRRTERGRAGRR
;
A
#
# COMPACT_ATOMS: atom_id res chain seq x y z
N MET A 1 5.75 -24.65 -6.78
CA MET A 1 5.61 -25.96 -6.10
C MET A 1 4.68 -25.72 -4.92
N ASN A 2 3.61 -26.51 -4.83
CA ASN A 2 2.59 -26.36 -3.78
C ASN A 2 3.08 -27.04 -2.51
N ASP A 3 3.19 -26.31 -1.41
CA ASP A 3 3.40 -26.88 -0.08
C ASP A 3 2.15 -26.69 0.78
N PHE A 4 1.54 -27.82 1.14
CA PHE A 4 0.49 -27.93 2.15
C PHE A 4 1.17 -28.41 3.44
N ALA A 5 1.14 -27.63 4.51
CA ALA A 5 1.69 -28.06 5.80
C ALA A 5 0.63 -28.82 6.63
N HIS A 6 0.95 -30.08 6.98
CA HIS A 6 0.21 -30.89 7.94
C HIS A 6 0.55 -30.47 9.39
N PHE A 7 -0.48 -30.26 10.22
CA PHE A 7 -0.35 -30.03 11.65
C PHE A 7 -0.13 -31.34 12.40
N GLY A 8 1.05 -31.51 13.00
CA GLY A 8 1.29 -32.44 14.10
C GLY A 8 1.35 -31.64 15.40
N ALA A 9 0.40 -31.88 16.30
CA ALA A 9 0.30 -31.19 17.57
C ALA A 9 1.13 -31.91 18.65
N GLU A 10 2.12 -31.22 19.21
CA GLU A 10 2.73 -31.58 20.50
C GLU A 10 2.45 -30.43 21.49
N PRO A 11 2.05 -30.71 22.75
CA PRO A 11 1.56 -29.69 23.66
C PRO A 11 2.65 -29.26 24.66
N GLY A 12 2.96 -27.97 24.68
CA GLY A 12 3.72 -27.37 25.78
C GLY A 12 4.76 -26.36 25.34
N ASP A 13 4.32 -25.19 24.92
CA ASP A 13 4.92 -23.93 25.35
C ASP A 13 3.93 -22.81 25.06
N ASP A 14 3.93 -21.78 25.89
CA ASP A 14 3.11 -20.58 25.81
C ASP A 14 3.60 -19.70 24.62
N LEU A 15 3.65 -20.31 23.44
CA LEU A 15 4.12 -19.70 22.19
C LEU A 15 3.04 -18.74 21.69
N ARG A 16 3.17 -17.50 22.15
CA ARG A 16 3.07 -16.27 21.35
C ARG A 16 1.95 -16.27 20.30
N HIS A 17 0.94 -15.43 20.55
CA HIS A 17 -0.20 -15.03 19.71
C HIS A 17 0.07 -14.63 18.23
N PHE A 18 1.26 -14.85 17.66
CA PHE A 18 1.64 -14.41 16.31
C PHE A 18 1.43 -15.46 15.21
N ASP A 19 0.91 -16.64 15.52
CA ASP A 19 0.79 -17.74 14.54
C ASP A 19 -0.23 -17.49 13.41
N VAL A 20 -1.08 -16.46 13.51
CA VAL A 20 -2.12 -16.18 12.52
C VAL A 20 -2.09 -14.72 12.09
N PRO A 21 -2.07 -14.43 10.77
CA PRO A 21 -2.26 -13.09 10.26
C PRO A 21 -3.52 -12.45 10.84
N ARG A 22 -3.38 -11.25 11.40
CA ARG A 22 -4.48 -10.48 11.99
C ARG A 22 -4.55 -9.09 11.39
N ARG A 23 -5.69 -8.44 11.52
CA ARG A 23 -5.75 -7.00 11.22
C ARG A 23 -4.95 -6.22 12.26
N ALA A 24 -4.33 -5.13 11.83
CA ALA A 24 -3.77 -4.15 12.74
C ALA A 24 -4.88 -3.51 13.58
N GLU A 25 -4.62 -3.31 14.86
CA GLU A 25 -5.52 -2.56 15.74
C GLU A 25 -5.36 -1.05 15.50
N PRO A 26 -6.41 -0.23 15.65
CA PRO A 26 -6.30 1.20 15.45
C PRO A 26 -5.25 1.86 16.35
N GLY A 27 -4.34 2.63 15.76
CA GLY A 27 -3.24 3.30 16.45
C GLY A 27 -2.05 2.39 16.78
N GLU A 28 -2.08 1.14 16.32
CA GLU A 28 -0.92 0.24 16.41
C GLU A 28 0.19 0.67 15.43
N TRP A 29 -0.21 1.19 14.26
CA TRP A 29 0.69 1.64 13.19
C TRP A 29 0.25 3.01 12.65
N PRO A 30 0.29 4.08 13.47
CA PRO A 30 -0.32 5.37 13.14
C PRO A 30 0.20 6.02 11.85
N MET A 31 1.50 5.88 11.54
CA MET A 31 2.07 6.43 10.31
C MET A 31 1.56 5.67 9.08
N LEU A 32 1.60 4.34 9.15
CA LEU A 32 1.11 3.47 8.08
C LEU A 32 -0.41 3.60 7.89
N GLU A 33 -1.17 3.78 8.98
CA GLU A 33 -2.61 4.03 8.94
C GLU A 33 -2.93 5.36 8.25
N ALA A 34 -2.18 6.42 8.57
CA ALA A 34 -2.33 7.73 7.94
C ALA A 34 -2.03 7.64 6.43
N ALA A 35 -0.94 6.98 6.05
CA ALA A 35 -0.60 6.71 4.66
C ALA A 35 -1.69 5.88 3.95
N LEU A 36 -2.19 4.83 4.58
CA LEU A 36 -3.24 3.97 4.03
C LEU A 36 -4.55 4.72 3.83
N ALA A 37 -4.89 5.67 4.71
CA ALA A 37 -6.06 6.52 4.55
C ALA A 37 -5.95 7.43 3.30
N VAL A 38 -4.75 7.91 2.98
CA VAL A 38 -4.49 8.69 1.76
C VAL A 38 -4.68 7.81 0.52
N VAL A 39 -4.08 6.62 0.49
CA VAL A 39 -4.21 5.68 -0.63
C VAL A 39 -5.65 5.18 -0.81
N ASN A 40 -6.37 4.93 0.27
CA ASN A 40 -7.78 4.54 0.22
C ASN A 40 -8.69 5.62 -0.37
N ARG A 41 -8.30 6.90 -0.29
CA ARG A 41 -9.01 7.99 -0.99
C ARG A 41 -8.94 7.78 -2.50
N ASP A 42 -7.76 7.46 -3.01
CA ASP A 42 -7.54 7.18 -4.43
C ASP A 42 -8.25 5.91 -4.89
N LEU A 43 -8.19 4.85 -4.09
CA LEU A 43 -8.91 3.61 -4.34
C LEU A 43 -10.41 3.89 -4.47
N SER A 44 -11.00 4.60 -3.50
CA SER A 44 -12.42 4.92 -3.53
C SER A 44 -12.82 5.81 -4.72
N ALA A 45 -11.91 6.66 -5.19
CA ALA A 45 -12.14 7.54 -6.32
C ALA A 45 -12.13 6.81 -7.67
N THR A 46 -11.25 5.83 -7.82
CA THR A 46 -10.97 5.15 -9.09
C THR A 46 -11.61 3.77 -9.21
N LEU A 47 -11.90 3.12 -8.08
CA LEU A 47 -12.58 1.83 -7.97
C LEU A 47 -13.79 1.93 -7.03
N PRO A 48 -14.85 2.67 -7.43
CA PRO A 48 -16.02 2.86 -6.58
C PRO A 48 -16.73 1.53 -6.29
N GLY A 49 -17.17 1.36 -5.05
CA GLY A 49 -17.84 0.14 -4.59
C GLY A 49 -16.88 -0.92 -4.03
N ARG A 50 -15.57 -0.66 -4.02
CA ARG A 50 -14.61 -1.45 -3.25
C ARG A 50 -14.54 -0.96 -1.81
N ASP A 51 -14.42 -1.91 -0.89
CA ASP A 51 -14.11 -1.61 0.49
C ASP A 51 -12.68 -1.07 0.60
N ALA A 52 -12.43 -0.32 1.67
CA ALA A 52 -11.09 0.18 1.97
C ALA A 52 -10.12 -0.99 2.22
N LEU A 53 -8.89 -0.81 1.74
CA LEU A 53 -7.76 -1.64 2.13
C LEU A 53 -7.48 -1.49 3.63
N VAL A 54 -6.90 -2.52 4.22
CA VAL A 54 -6.58 -2.61 5.66
C VAL A 54 -5.11 -2.97 5.85
N LEU A 55 -4.55 -2.69 7.04
CA LEU A 55 -3.26 -3.23 7.43
C LEU A 55 -3.45 -4.62 8.05
N VAL A 56 -2.62 -5.57 7.63
CA VAL A 56 -2.53 -6.92 8.21
C VAL A 56 -1.15 -7.10 8.80
N VAL A 57 -1.12 -7.58 10.04
CA VAL A 57 0.08 -7.96 10.76
C VAL A 57 0.21 -9.48 10.66
N ALA A 58 1.33 -9.96 10.12
CA ALA A 58 1.63 -11.37 9.93
C ALA A 58 2.96 -11.73 10.60
N PRO A 59 3.12 -13.00 11.02
CA PRO A 59 4.43 -13.49 11.47
C PRO A 59 5.44 -13.43 10.31
N PRO A 60 6.75 -13.36 10.63
CA PRO A 60 7.78 -13.39 9.61
C PRO A 60 7.65 -14.63 8.73
N GLY A 61 7.51 -14.44 7.41
CA GLY A 61 7.26 -15.51 6.45
C GLY A 61 8.42 -16.50 6.22
N ARG A 62 9.60 -16.24 6.81
CA ARG A 62 10.77 -17.13 6.77
C ARG A 62 11.44 -17.19 8.14
N PRO A 63 12.09 -18.33 8.49
CA PRO A 63 12.94 -18.39 9.67
C PRO A 63 14.00 -17.30 9.59
N LEU A 64 13.98 -16.39 10.55
CA LEU A 64 14.96 -15.33 10.67
C LEU A 64 16.35 -15.92 10.97
N PRO A 65 17.43 -15.39 10.40
CA PRO A 65 18.78 -15.79 10.76
C PRO A 65 19.00 -15.57 12.27
N SER A 66 19.83 -16.40 12.90
CA SER A 66 20.12 -16.26 14.34
C SER A 66 20.61 -14.85 14.68
N GLY A 67 19.85 -14.12 15.49
CA GLY A 67 20.15 -12.75 15.91
C GLY A 67 19.24 -11.68 15.32
N ALA A 68 18.40 -12.00 14.32
CA ALA A 68 17.41 -11.07 13.82
C ALA A 68 16.22 -10.95 14.80
N ILE A 69 15.72 -9.71 14.93
CA ILE A 69 14.61 -9.39 15.82
C ILE A 69 13.34 -9.99 15.21
N ASP A 70 12.59 -10.72 16.03
CA ASP A 70 11.26 -11.29 15.70
C ASP A 70 10.22 -10.15 15.63
N THR A 71 10.35 -9.30 14.61
CA THR A 71 9.44 -8.18 14.39
C THR A 71 8.26 -8.63 13.53
N PRO A 72 7.03 -8.20 13.89
CA PRO A 72 5.87 -8.46 13.06
C PRO A 72 6.03 -7.82 11.68
N GLN A 73 5.57 -8.50 10.63
CA GLN A 73 5.55 -7.96 9.27
C GLN A 73 4.17 -7.35 8.99
N VAL A 74 4.15 -6.12 8.47
CA VAL A 74 2.92 -5.37 8.20
C VAL A 74 2.73 -5.28 6.69
N TYR A 75 1.53 -5.62 6.22
CA TYR A 75 1.16 -5.63 4.82
C TYR A 75 -0.09 -4.81 4.58
N VAL A 76 -0.21 -4.27 3.36
CA VAL A 76 -1.49 -3.71 2.88
C VAL A 76 -2.32 -4.84 2.28
N ALA A 77 -3.54 -5.01 2.77
CA ALA A 77 -4.43 -6.09 2.37
C ALA A 77 -5.77 -5.57 1.87
N MET A 78 -6.45 -6.40 1.08
CA MET A 78 -7.87 -6.29 0.78
C MET A 78 -8.69 -6.36 2.08
N SER A 79 -9.93 -5.89 2.05
CA SER A 79 -10.81 -5.93 3.22
C SER A 79 -11.06 -7.35 3.75
N ASP A 80 -10.93 -8.38 2.92
CA ASP A 80 -11.01 -9.79 3.33
C ASP A 80 -9.72 -10.34 3.98
N GLY A 81 -8.69 -9.52 4.09
CA GLY A 81 -7.41 -9.86 4.72
C GLY A 81 -6.42 -10.54 3.78
N ARG A 82 -6.68 -10.65 2.47
CA ARG A 82 -5.69 -11.13 1.49
C ARG A 82 -4.76 -9.98 1.05
N TRP A 83 -3.46 -10.24 0.94
CA TRP A 83 -2.47 -9.26 0.48
C TRP A 83 -1.55 -9.85 -0.61
N HIS A 84 -0.80 -8.97 -1.28
CA HIS A 84 0.30 -9.34 -2.17
C HIS A 84 1.41 -8.27 -2.10
N GLY A 85 2.65 -8.67 -2.35
CA GLY A 85 3.82 -7.80 -2.37
C GLY A 85 4.58 -7.80 -1.05
N ASP A 86 5.41 -6.77 -0.87
CA ASP A 86 6.34 -6.66 0.25
C ASP A 86 5.70 -6.03 1.49
N GLN A 87 6.38 -6.20 2.63
CA GLN A 87 6.00 -5.56 3.89
C GLN A 87 6.25 -4.04 3.82
N VAL A 88 5.45 -3.26 4.55
CA VAL A 88 5.52 -1.79 4.56
C VAL A 88 6.19 -1.21 5.80
N ASN A 89 6.49 -2.04 6.79
CA ASN A 89 7.29 -1.69 7.96
C ASN A 89 8.78 -2.03 7.73
N ALA A 90 9.66 -1.50 8.57
CA ALA A 90 11.11 -1.62 8.40
C ALA A 90 11.55 -3.07 8.11
N VAL A 91 12.27 -3.26 6.99
CA VAL A 91 12.65 -4.60 6.47
C VAL A 91 13.81 -5.22 7.23
N ASP A 92 14.61 -4.40 7.93
CA ASP A 92 15.73 -4.84 8.77
C ASP A 92 16.02 -3.75 9.83
N PRO A 93 15.13 -3.54 10.81
CA PRO A 93 15.39 -2.55 11.85
C PRO A 93 16.59 -3.01 12.67
N GLU A 94 17.63 -2.17 12.77
CA GLU A 94 18.69 -2.37 13.75
C GLU A 94 18.09 -2.24 15.17
N ASP A 95 18.78 -2.78 16.18
CA ASP A 95 18.35 -2.65 17.58
C ASP A 95 18.14 -1.16 17.94
N GLY A 96 16.89 -0.75 18.12
CA GLY A 96 16.50 0.62 18.46
C GLY A 96 15.88 1.43 17.32
N ASP A 97 15.83 0.91 16.09
CA ASP A 97 15.12 1.56 15.00
C ASP A 97 13.61 1.56 15.23
N PRO A 98 12.91 2.62 14.80
CA PRO A 98 11.46 2.67 14.87
C PRO A 98 10.85 1.56 14.01
N PRO A 99 9.77 0.91 14.47
CA PRO A 99 9.11 -0.14 13.70
C PRO A 99 8.41 0.41 12.45
N GLU A 100 8.05 1.70 12.46
CA GLU A 100 7.49 2.45 11.33
C GLU A 100 8.57 3.29 10.64
N PRO A 101 8.43 3.57 9.33
CA PRO A 101 9.22 4.60 8.67
C PRO A 101 9.11 5.93 9.41
N ASP A 102 10.24 6.59 9.61
CA ASP A 102 10.36 7.87 10.34
C ASP A 102 9.87 9.07 9.51
N ASP A 103 9.83 8.93 8.18
CA ASP A 103 9.32 9.91 7.24
C ASP A 103 7.94 9.52 6.65
N ALA A 104 7.02 10.49 6.67
CA ALA A 104 5.66 10.31 6.15
C ALA A 104 5.61 10.11 4.63
N GLY A 105 6.54 10.72 3.88
CA GLY A 105 6.64 10.52 2.43
C GLY A 105 7.07 9.10 2.07
N THR A 106 8.00 8.56 2.84
CA THR A 106 8.50 7.18 2.74
C THR A 106 7.40 6.20 3.08
N ALA A 107 6.72 6.37 4.22
CA ALA A 107 5.57 5.55 4.60
C ALA A 107 4.47 5.57 3.51
N LEU A 108 4.16 6.75 2.97
CA LEU A 108 3.17 6.88 1.90
C LEU A 108 3.61 6.19 0.60
N THR A 109 4.89 6.26 0.23
CA THR A 109 5.42 5.58 -0.96
C THR A 109 5.33 4.06 -0.82
N LEU A 110 5.80 3.51 0.32
CA LEU A 110 5.74 2.06 0.60
C LEU A 110 4.30 1.55 0.61
N VAL A 111 3.40 2.27 1.29
CA VAL A 111 1.97 1.88 1.35
C VAL A 111 1.30 2.01 -0.01
N ALA A 112 1.62 3.01 -0.82
CA ALA A 112 1.07 3.16 -2.16
C ALA A 112 1.53 2.02 -3.10
N ASP A 113 2.80 1.62 -3.01
CA ASP A 113 3.37 0.52 -3.79
C ASP A 113 2.78 -0.83 -3.40
N ALA A 114 2.72 -1.12 -2.09
CA ALA A 114 2.10 -2.35 -1.58
C ALA A 114 0.60 -2.42 -1.89
N ALA A 115 -0.13 -1.30 -1.77
CA ALA A 115 -1.53 -1.22 -2.17
C ALA A 115 -1.70 -1.49 -3.67
N GLN A 116 -0.84 -0.90 -4.51
CA GLN A 116 -0.86 -1.12 -5.94
C GLN A 116 -0.66 -2.60 -6.28
N SER A 117 0.38 -3.22 -5.75
CA SER A 117 0.69 -4.63 -5.94
C SER A 117 -0.48 -5.53 -5.49
N THR A 118 -1.03 -5.27 -4.30
CA THR A 118 -2.19 -5.99 -3.76
C THR A 118 -3.42 -5.89 -4.67
N VAL A 119 -3.77 -4.68 -5.11
CA VAL A 119 -4.93 -4.46 -5.98
C VAL A 119 -4.72 -5.09 -7.35
N MET A 120 -3.54 -4.91 -7.94
CA MET A 120 -3.24 -5.39 -9.29
C MET A 120 -3.28 -6.90 -9.37
N GLU A 121 -2.65 -7.59 -8.43
CA GLU A 121 -2.57 -9.05 -8.44
C GLU A 121 -3.89 -9.70 -8.04
N LEU A 122 -4.51 -9.25 -6.94
CA LEU A 122 -5.70 -9.91 -6.40
C LEU A 122 -6.98 -9.60 -7.18
N LEU A 123 -7.04 -8.45 -7.88
CA LEU A 123 -8.15 -8.12 -8.77
C LEU A 123 -7.85 -8.39 -10.25
N SER A 124 -6.61 -8.77 -10.58
CA SER A 124 -6.14 -8.97 -11.96
C SER A 124 -6.46 -7.76 -12.86
N GLN A 125 -6.26 -6.55 -12.34
CA GLN A 125 -6.59 -5.29 -13.00
C GLN A 125 -5.51 -4.24 -12.76
N VAL A 126 -5.12 -3.51 -13.81
CA VAL A 126 -4.19 -2.38 -13.68
C VAL A 126 -4.78 -1.28 -12.80
N TRP A 127 -4.02 -0.84 -11.79
CA TRP A 127 -4.40 0.25 -10.90
C TRP A 127 -3.18 0.96 -10.29
N PRO A 128 -3.18 2.30 -10.17
CA PRO A 128 -4.08 3.23 -10.85
C PRO A 128 -3.79 3.32 -12.35
N VAL A 129 -4.72 3.88 -13.11
CA VAL A 129 -4.59 4.07 -14.56
C VAL A 129 -4.44 5.55 -14.87
N CYS A 130 -3.41 5.91 -15.64
CA CYS A 130 -3.24 7.26 -16.16
C CYS A 130 -4.42 7.63 -17.08
N PRO A 131 -5.12 8.77 -16.85
CA PRO A 131 -6.26 9.17 -17.66
C PRO A 131 -5.88 9.54 -19.09
N GLU A 132 -4.64 10.00 -19.31
CA GLU A 132 -4.12 10.41 -20.61
C GLU A 132 -3.68 9.21 -21.44
N HIS A 133 -2.77 8.39 -20.89
CA HIS A 133 -2.12 7.30 -21.63
C HIS A 133 -2.81 5.94 -21.49
N ARG A 134 -3.78 5.80 -20.57
CA ARG A 134 -4.54 4.55 -20.32
C ARG A 134 -3.66 3.35 -19.96
N ILE A 135 -2.53 3.61 -19.32
CA ILE A 135 -1.62 2.60 -18.78
C ILE A 135 -1.49 2.72 -17.27
N GLY A 136 -0.89 1.72 -16.64
CA GLY A 136 -0.59 1.75 -15.20
C GLY A 136 0.32 2.91 -14.83
N THR A 137 0.05 3.50 -13.67
CA THR A 137 0.98 4.42 -13.01
C THR A 137 1.81 3.67 -11.96
N HIS A 138 2.86 4.27 -11.43
CA HIS A 138 3.62 3.76 -10.30
C HIS A 138 3.87 4.89 -9.28
N PRO A 139 3.88 4.60 -7.97
CA PRO A 139 4.23 5.59 -6.97
C PRO A 139 5.73 5.89 -7.05
N ARG A 140 6.10 7.17 -6.96
CA ARG A 140 7.50 7.63 -6.86
C ARG A 140 7.57 9.00 -6.19
N PRO A 141 8.72 9.43 -5.66
CA PRO A 141 8.91 10.81 -5.24
C PRO A 141 8.75 11.79 -6.41
N ALA A 142 8.08 12.93 -6.20
CA ALA A 142 7.92 13.95 -7.25
C ALA A 142 9.27 14.49 -7.75
N GLY A 143 9.34 14.83 -9.04
CA GLY A 143 10.54 15.42 -9.63
C GLY A 143 11.68 14.44 -9.91
N THR A 144 11.46 13.14 -9.69
CA THR A 144 12.37 12.07 -10.08
C THR A 144 12.46 11.95 -11.61
N THR A 145 13.64 11.59 -12.11
CA THR A 145 13.85 11.34 -13.55
C THR A 145 13.18 10.03 -13.99
N ALA A 146 13.07 9.81 -15.30
CA ALA A 146 12.49 8.58 -15.83
C ALA A 146 13.31 7.31 -15.49
N ASP A 147 14.59 7.48 -15.16
CA ASP A 147 15.53 6.41 -14.80
C ASP A 147 15.60 6.17 -13.28
N TRP A 148 14.70 6.76 -12.49
CA TRP A 148 14.67 6.58 -11.04
C TRP A 148 14.47 5.10 -10.70
N LEU A 149 15.36 4.59 -9.85
CA LEU A 149 15.28 3.24 -9.30
C LEU A 149 14.59 3.29 -7.93
N PRO A 150 13.73 2.30 -7.61
CA PRO A 150 13.22 2.12 -6.26
C PRO A 150 14.37 2.11 -5.24
N GLY A 151 14.31 3.00 -4.24
CA GLY A 151 15.33 3.14 -3.19
C GLY A 151 16.30 4.32 -3.36
N ASP A 152 16.23 5.07 -4.47
CA ASP A 152 16.97 6.33 -4.59
C ASP A 152 16.27 7.44 -3.78
N THR A 153 16.86 7.79 -2.64
CA THR A 153 16.37 8.77 -1.67
C THR A 153 16.71 10.22 -2.04
N SER A 154 17.27 10.48 -3.23
CA SER A 154 17.79 11.80 -3.62
C SER A 154 16.71 12.88 -3.87
N THR A 155 15.43 12.63 -3.55
CA THR A 155 14.35 13.60 -3.85
C THR A 155 13.32 13.66 -2.73
N ASP A 156 13.22 14.81 -2.06
CA ASP A 156 12.27 15.11 -0.97
C ASP A 156 10.85 15.49 -1.49
N GLY A 157 10.52 15.14 -2.73
CA GLY A 157 9.23 15.47 -3.33
C GLY A 157 8.10 14.62 -2.74
N PRO A 158 6.88 15.15 -2.58
CA PRO A 158 5.76 14.33 -2.13
C PRO A 158 5.54 13.15 -3.09
N PRO A 159 5.10 11.98 -2.60
CA PRO A 159 4.82 10.84 -3.48
C PRO A 159 3.76 11.17 -4.53
N VAL A 160 4.03 10.81 -5.78
CA VAL A 160 3.14 11.00 -6.93
C VAL A 160 2.85 9.68 -7.61
N TRP A 161 1.66 9.58 -8.21
CA TRP A 161 1.39 8.58 -9.23
C TRP A 161 2.00 9.04 -10.54
N TRP A 162 3.01 8.32 -11.01
CA TRP A 162 3.70 8.63 -12.25
C TRP A 162 3.34 7.67 -13.36
N CYS A 163 3.19 8.21 -14.57
CA CYS A 163 2.95 7.44 -15.78
C CYS A 163 4.21 7.49 -16.65
N ARG A 164 4.70 6.33 -17.13
CA ARG A 164 5.87 6.29 -18.03
C ARG A 164 5.65 6.95 -19.39
N GLY A 165 4.40 7.18 -19.77
CA GLY A 165 4.03 7.72 -21.08
C GLY A 165 3.81 6.61 -22.12
N SER A 166 3.65 7.03 -23.38
CA SER A 166 3.58 6.12 -24.52
C SER A 166 4.97 5.69 -24.99
N LEU A 167 5.06 4.80 -25.97
CA LEU A 167 6.35 4.35 -26.52
C LEU A 167 7.22 5.52 -27.03
N ASP A 168 6.56 6.58 -27.53
CA ASP A 168 7.19 7.74 -28.18
C ASP A 168 6.97 9.06 -27.41
N GLY A 169 6.36 9.02 -26.22
CA GLY A 169 5.97 10.20 -25.45
C GLY A 169 6.59 10.22 -24.05
N PRO A 170 6.89 11.41 -23.48
CA PRO A 170 7.49 11.49 -22.17
C PRO A 170 6.54 11.01 -21.07
N GLY A 171 7.12 10.43 -20.02
CA GLY A 171 6.39 10.19 -18.78
C GLY A 171 6.04 11.48 -18.05
N HIS A 172 5.05 11.43 -17.17
CA HIS A 172 4.63 12.57 -16.36
C HIS A 172 4.08 12.16 -15.01
N ASP A 173 4.20 13.07 -14.04
CA ASP A 173 3.52 12.96 -12.76
C ASP A 173 2.02 13.23 -12.99
N VAL A 174 1.17 12.24 -12.73
CA VAL A 174 -0.28 12.32 -12.95
C VAL A 174 -0.92 13.19 -11.87
N CYS A 175 -0.59 12.91 -10.61
CA CYS A 175 -0.97 13.69 -9.44
C CYS A 175 -0.20 13.18 -8.21
N THR A 176 -0.27 13.92 -7.10
CA THR A 176 0.14 13.40 -5.79
C THR A 176 -0.71 12.21 -5.37
N VAL A 177 -0.13 11.31 -4.58
CA VAL A 177 -0.87 10.20 -3.96
C VAL A 177 -1.90 10.79 -3.00
N GLY A 178 -3.14 10.34 -3.13
CA GLY A 178 -4.32 10.86 -2.44
C GLY A 178 -5.13 11.88 -3.23
N GLU A 179 -4.71 12.25 -4.44
CA GLU A 179 -5.37 13.26 -5.29
C GLU A 179 -5.88 12.72 -6.63
N LEU A 180 -5.95 11.39 -6.84
CA LEU A 180 -6.42 10.81 -8.11
C LEU A 180 -7.85 11.24 -8.46
N ALA A 181 -8.69 11.53 -7.47
CA ALA A 181 -10.03 12.09 -7.71
C ALA A 181 -9.99 13.38 -8.57
N ALA A 182 -8.91 14.16 -8.47
CA ALA A 182 -8.71 15.41 -9.18
C ALA A 182 -8.28 15.22 -10.64
N THR A 183 -7.91 14.00 -11.06
CA THR A 183 -7.53 13.68 -12.44
C THR A 183 -8.69 13.04 -13.22
N LEU A 184 -9.75 12.63 -12.51
CA LEU A 184 -10.92 12.00 -13.13
C LEU A 184 -11.67 12.96 -14.08
N PRO A 185 -12.15 12.45 -15.23
CA PRO A 185 -13.06 13.15 -16.13
C PRO A 185 -14.27 13.76 -15.40
N GLY A 186 -14.73 14.93 -15.87
CA GLY A 186 -15.74 15.73 -15.15
C GLY A 186 -17.06 15.01 -14.82
N LYS A 187 -17.48 14.02 -15.62
CA LYS A 187 -18.66 13.19 -15.30
C LYS A 187 -18.43 12.30 -14.08
N GLN A 188 -17.28 11.65 -13.99
CA GLN A 188 -16.90 10.76 -12.87
C GLN A 188 -16.69 11.57 -11.59
N ARG A 189 -16.01 12.73 -11.68
CA ARG A 189 -15.84 13.65 -10.53
C ARG A 189 -17.17 14.13 -9.95
N ARG A 190 -18.16 14.44 -10.79
CA ARG A 190 -19.51 14.83 -10.34
C ARG A 190 -20.28 13.66 -9.71
N ALA A 191 -20.04 12.42 -10.13
CA ALA A 191 -20.61 11.25 -9.49
C ALA A 191 -20.01 11.04 -8.09
N LEU A 192 -18.69 11.11 -7.97
CA LEU A 192 -17.97 11.00 -6.70
C LEU A 192 -18.50 11.99 -5.64
N ARG A 193 -18.55 13.29 -6.01
CA ARG A 193 -19.05 14.35 -5.12
C ARG A 193 -20.50 14.13 -4.65
N ARG A 194 -21.34 13.49 -5.48
CA ARG A 194 -22.73 13.18 -5.10
C ARG A 194 -22.76 12.04 -4.07
N THR A 195 -21.95 11.00 -4.27
CA THR A 195 -21.82 9.90 -3.32
C THR A 195 -21.27 10.37 -1.98
N GLU A 196 -20.23 11.21 -1.98
CA GLU A 196 -19.65 11.81 -0.76
C GLU A 196 -20.68 12.61 0.03
N ARG A 197 -21.44 13.50 -0.65
CA ARG A 197 -22.53 14.27 -0.01
C ARG A 197 -23.61 13.35 0.55
N GLY A 198 -23.96 12.28 -0.17
CA GLY A 198 -24.93 11.28 0.29
C GLY A 198 -24.46 10.52 1.54
N ARG A 199 -23.16 10.27 1.67
CA ARG A 199 -22.58 9.62 2.86
C ARG A 199 -22.47 10.57 4.05
N ALA A 200 -22.13 11.85 3.80
CA ALA A 200 -22.05 12.88 4.84
C ALA A 200 -23.42 13.25 5.42
N GLY A 201 -24.49 13.25 4.61
CA GLY A 201 -25.85 13.54 5.07
C GLY A 201 -26.57 12.38 5.79
N ARG A 202 -25.90 11.24 5.96
CA ARG A 202 -26.41 10.05 6.67
C ARG A 202 -25.73 9.79 8.03
N ARG A 203 -24.84 10.70 8.47
CA ARG A 203 -24.21 10.66 9.80
C ARG A 203 -24.92 11.62 10.74
#